data_AF-A0A7J9W647-F1
#
_entry.id   AF-A0A7J9W647-F1
#
_cell.length_a   1.000
_cell.length_b   1.000
_cell.length_c   1.000
_cell.angle_alpha   90.00
_cell.angle_beta   90.00
_cell.angle_gamma   90.00
#
_symmetry.space_group_name_H-M   'P 1'
#
loop_
_entity.id
_entity.type
_entity.pdbx_description
1 polymer ?
#
loop_
_entity_poly.entity_id
_entity_poly.type
_entity_poly.pdbx_seq_one_letter_code
_entity_poly.pdbx_strand_id
1 'polypeptide(L)' 'MAMAQVMSGMPDVWRRVLAEHEPDERGRCRACRNEQGVSAEWPCLTRDIAEQAKRIHDGELPTPAQGGRHAAN' A
#
# COMPACT_ATOMS: atom_id res chain seq x y z
N MET A 1 6.41 8.61 7.25
CA MET A 1 5.36 9.16 6.35
C MET A 1 5.94 10.23 5.43
N ALA A 2 6.85 9.88 4.52
CA ALA A 2 7.37 10.80 3.49
C ALA A 2 7.04 10.27 2.08
N MET A 3 7.13 8.95 1.89
CA MET A 3 6.93 8.32 0.59
C MET A 3 5.51 8.50 0.03
N ALA A 4 4.46 8.34 0.85
CA ALA A 4 3.07 8.52 0.40
C ALA A 4 2.78 9.96 -0.06
N GLN A 5 3.43 10.94 0.57
CA GLN A 5 3.22 12.37 0.28
C GLN A 5 3.98 12.82 -0.96
N VAL A 6 5.15 12.24 -1.21
CA VAL A 6 5.86 12.39 -2.50
C VAL A 6 5.04 11.74 -3.61
N MET A 7 4.58 10.51 -3.37
CA MET A 7 3.81 9.75 -4.36
C MET A 7 2.45 10.38 -4.65
N SER A 8 1.79 11.06 -3.71
CA SER A 8 0.51 11.73 -3.96
C SER A 8 0.60 12.85 -5.00
N GLY A 9 1.79 13.44 -5.17
CA GLY A 9 2.09 14.37 -6.26
C GLY A 9 2.28 13.72 -7.63
N MET A 10 2.28 12.38 -7.69
CA MET A 10 2.52 11.57 -8.90
C MET A 10 1.39 10.54 -9.11
N PRO A 11 0.24 10.96 -9.70
CA PRO A 11 -0.94 10.09 -9.82
C PRO A 11 -0.75 8.82 -10.64
N ASP A 12 0.08 8.89 -11.65
CA ASP A 12 0.49 7.75 -12.48
C ASP A 12 1.22 6.67 -11.65
N VAL A 13 2.07 7.08 -10.70
CA VAL A 13 2.86 6.15 -9.89
C VAL A 13 2.00 5.35 -8.93
N TRP A 14 1.18 6.00 -8.09
CA TRP A 14 0.34 5.24 -7.16
C TRP A 14 -0.74 4.43 -7.88
N ARG A 15 -1.28 4.89 -9.02
CA ARG A 15 -2.23 4.11 -9.81
C ARG A 15 -1.59 2.83 -10.33
N ARG A 16 -0.37 2.94 -10.86
CA ARG A 16 0.38 1.78 -11.36
C ARG A 16 0.68 0.80 -10.24
N VAL A 17 1.13 1.28 -9.08
CA VAL A 17 1.39 0.43 -7.92
C VAL A 17 0.12 -0.30 -7.47
N LEU A 18 -1.03 0.39 -7.39
CA LEU A 18 -2.30 -0.24 -7.03
C LEU A 18 -2.77 -1.29 -8.05
N ALA A 19 -2.49 -1.09 -9.34
CA ALA A 19 -2.83 -2.03 -10.40
C ALA A 19 -1.88 -3.25 -10.45
N GLU A 20 -0.60 -3.07 -10.10
CA GLU A 20 0.38 -4.16 -10.10
C GLU A 20 0.28 -5.01 -8.82
N HIS A 21 0.05 -4.36 -7.68
CA HIS A 21 -0.04 -5.02 -6.37
C HIS A 21 -1.47 -5.50 -6.10
N GLU A 22 -1.81 -6.67 -6.64
CA GLU A 22 -3.08 -7.37 -6.43
C GLU A 22 -2.95 -8.61 -5.51
N PRO A 23 -4.03 -9.04 -4.85
CA PRO A 23 -4.01 -10.26 -4.05
C PRO A 23 -3.94 -11.50 -4.95
N ASP A 24 -3.17 -12.48 -4.54
CA ASP A 24 -3.14 -13.82 -5.13
C ASP A 24 -4.20 -14.73 -4.47
N GLU A 25 -4.40 -15.92 -5.04
CA GLU A 25 -5.36 -16.94 -4.54
C GLU A 25 -5.07 -17.41 -3.11
N ARG A 26 -3.89 -17.09 -2.57
CA ARG A 26 -3.43 -17.47 -1.22
C ARG A 26 -3.46 -16.28 -0.25
N GLY A 27 -4.05 -15.14 -0.64
CA GLY A 27 -4.12 -13.94 0.18
C GLY A 27 -2.76 -13.23 0.35
N ARG A 28 -1.88 -13.31 -0.64
CA ARG A 28 -0.57 -12.64 -0.66
C ARG A 28 -0.44 -11.73 -1.86
N CYS A 29 0.45 -10.74 -1.80
CA CYS A 29 0.63 -9.83 -2.94
C CYS A 29 1.35 -10.52 -4.09
N ARG A 30 0.73 -10.52 -5.29
CA ARG A 30 1.29 -11.14 -6.50
C ARG A 30 2.55 -10.42 -6.99
N ALA A 31 2.57 -9.08 -6.99
CA ALA A 31 3.73 -8.30 -7.43
C ALA A 31 4.92 -8.40 -6.47
N CYS A 32 4.69 -8.68 -5.19
CA CYS A 32 5.77 -8.89 -4.23
C CYS A 32 6.38 -10.30 -4.31
N ARG A 33 5.88 -11.17 -5.19
CA ARG A 33 6.41 -12.53 -5.34
C ARG A 33 7.79 -12.46 -6.01
N ASN A 34 8.81 -12.94 -5.31
CA ASN A 34 10.16 -13.08 -5.87
C ASN A 34 10.36 -14.42 -6.59
N GLU A 35 11.51 -14.61 -7.24
CA GLU A 35 11.87 -15.84 -7.98
C GLU A 35 11.87 -17.10 -7.09
N GLN A 36 12.01 -16.94 -5.78
CA GLN A 36 11.98 -18.02 -4.80
C GLN A 36 10.55 -18.34 -4.32
N GLY A 37 9.53 -17.64 -4.83
CA GLY A 37 8.12 -17.82 -4.46
C GLY A 37 7.72 -17.17 -3.13
N VAL A 38 8.61 -16.40 -2.50
CA VAL A 38 8.31 -15.63 -1.29
C VAL A 38 7.52 -14.39 -1.70
N SER A 39 6.37 -14.17 -1.07
CA SER A 39 5.48 -13.03 -1.33
C SER A 39 5.13 -12.35 -0.01
N ALA A 40 4.98 -11.03 -0.02
CA ALA A 40 4.47 -10.29 1.13
C ALA A 40 3.00 -10.66 1.41
N GLU A 41 2.60 -10.61 2.68
CA GLU A 41 1.20 -10.73 3.07
C GLU A 41 0.37 -9.61 2.41
N TRP A 42 -0.90 -9.92 2.13
CA TRP A 42 -1.85 -8.93 1.66
C TRP A 42 -2.58 -8.27 2.84
N PRO A 43 -2.75 -6.94 2.85
CA PRO A 43 -2.18 -5.96 1.92
C PRO A 43 -0.68 -5.75 2.18
N CYS A 44 0.11 -5.64 1.11
CA CYS A 44 1.55 -5.40 1.24
C CYS A 44 1.84 -3.92 1.51
N LEU A 45 2.98 -3.64 2.16
CA LEU A 45 3.40 -2.28 2.50
C LEU A 45 3.40 -1.30 1.31
N THR A 46 3.86 -1.75 0.14
CA THR A 46 3.91 -0.91 -1.07
C THR A 46 2.52 -0.47 -1.53
N ARG A 47 1.54 -1.39 -1.49
CA ARG A 47 0.14 -1.07 -1.76
C ARG A 47 -0.42 -0.08 -0.75
N ASP A 48 -0.15 -0.28 0.54
CA ASP A 48 -0.65 0.61 1.59
C ASP A 48 -0.12 2.04 1.45
N ILE A 49 1.14 2.21 1.02
CA ILE A 49 1.72 3.52 0.71
C ILE A 49 1.01 4.16 -0.48
N ALA A 50 0.70 3.39 -1.54
CA ALA A 50 -0.02 3.89 -2.70
C ALA A 50 -1.48 4.26 -2.37
N GLU A 51 -2.14 3.50 -1.50
CA GLU A 51 -3.49 3.82 -1.00
C GLU A 51 -3.48 5.11 -0.15
N GLN A 52 -2.44 5.29 0.67
CA GLN A 52 -2.24 6.56 1.38
C GLN A 52 -1.99 7.72 0.42
N ALA A 53 -1.19 7.52 -0.63
CA ALA A 53 -0.93 8.53 -1.65
C ALA A 53 -2.21 8.94 -2.40
N LYS A 54 -3.06 7.96 -2.75
CA LYS A 54 -4.38 8.20 -3.34
C LYS A 54 -5.27 9.04 -2.42
N ARG A 55 -5.40 8.67 -1.14
CA ARG A 55 -6.20 9.44 -0.17
C ARG A 55 -5.74 10.90 -0.04
N ILE A 56 -4.42 11.11 0.06
CA ILE A 56 -3.83 12.46 0.10
C ILE A 56 -4.13 13.23 -1.19
N HIS A 57 -4.03 12.57 -2.36
CA HIS A 57 -4.34 13.17 -3.66
C HIS A 57 -5.81 13.58 -3.79
N ASP A 58 -6.73 12.75 -3.29
CA ASP A 58 -8.17 12.99 -3.34
C ASP A 58 -8.63 14.09 -2.35
N GLY A 59 -7.70 14.70 -1.60
CA GLY A 59 -8.01 15.73 -0.61
C GLY A 59 -8.57 15.17 0.69
N GLU A 60 -8.55 13.85 0.86
CA GLU A 60 -8.80 13.20 2.14
C GLU A 60 -7.56 13.46 3.01
N LEU A 61 -7.66 14.46 3.89
CA LEU A 61 -6.68 14.68 4.93
C LEU A 61 -6.40 13.33 5.60
N PRO A 62 -5.13 12.93 5.78
CA PRO A 62 -4.80 11.62 6.32
C PRO A 62 -5.44 11.51 7.71
N THR A 63 -6.59 10.83 7.79
CA THR A 63 -7.12 10.41 9.09
C THR A 63 -6.03 9.52 9.69
N PRO A 64 -5.58 9.79 10.93
CA PRO A 64 -4.59 8.93 11.56
C PRO A 64 -5.13 7.50 11.48
N ALA A 65 -4.36 6.64 10.82
CA ALA A 65 -4.82 5.33 10.37
C ALA A 65 -5.49 4.57 11.53
N GLN A 66 -6.79 4.35 11.39
CA GLN A 66 -7.52 3.38 12.19
C GLN A 66 -7.07 2.00 11.68
N GLY A 67 -6.01 1.49 12.29
CA GLY A 67 -5.38 0.22 11.94
C GLY A 67 -4.47 -0.20 13.10
N GLY A 68 -5.10 -0.55 14.22
CA GLY A 68 -4.42 -0.94 15.45
C GLY A 68 -3.45 -2.11 15.25
N ARG A 69 -2.21 -1.89 15.68
CA ARG A 69 -1.26 -2.96 16.05
C ARG A 69 -0.39 -2.53 17.23
N HIS A 70 -0.96 -1.93 18.28
CA HIS A 70 -0.33 -1.87 19.60
C HIS A 70 -1.40 -1.91 20.70
N ALA A 71 -2.05 -3.05 20.83
CA ALA A 71 -2.59 -3.48 22.11
C ALA A 71 -1.56 -4.43 22.73
N ALA A 72 -0.93 -4.01 23.82
CA ALA A 72 -0.71 -4.79 25.04
C ALA A 72 0.40 -4.18 25.89
N ASN A 73 -0.04 -3.73 27.08
CA ASN A 73 0.63 -3.68 28.38
C ASN A 73 1.84 -2.76 28.58
#